data_AF-A0AAT9IIM7-F1
#
_entry.id   AF-A0AAT9IIM7-F1
#
_cell.length_a   1.000
_cell.length_b   1.000
_cell.length_c   1.000
_cell.angle_alpha   90.00
_cell.angle_beta   90.00
_cell.angle_gamma   90.00
#
_symmetry.space_group_name_H-M   'P 1'
#
loop_
_entity.id
_entity.type
_entity.pdbx_description
1 polymer ?
#
loop_
_entity_poly.entity_id
_entity_poly.type
_entity_poly.pdbx_seq_one_letter_code
_entity_poly.pdbx_strand_id
1 'polypeptide(L)'
;MSGYKTDPARSTATAILLTAAPWLTVTPNQRALMQASDDAFDAVVAALIARAHALGATHPVPPAALDRARREGWIALPSTPLAGLDPTRPVASPPE
;
A
#
# COMPACT_ATOMS: atom_id res chain seq x y z
N MET A 1 20.21 -22.22 11.63
CA MET A 1 19.92 -21.96 10.21
C MET A 1 19.56 -20.49 10.08
N SER A 2 20.52 -19.65 9.71
CA SER A 2 20.29 -18.21 9.53
C SER A 2 19.61 -18.01 8.17
N GLY A 3 18.30 -17.78 8.19
CA GLY A 3 17.54 -17.52 6.98
C GLY A 3 17.87 -16.12 6.44
N TYR A 4 18.21 -16.06 5.17
CA TYR A 4 18.39 -14.87 4.31
C TYR A 4 17.19 -13.90 4.30
N LYS A 5 16.12 -14.19 5.05
CA LYS A 5 14.90 -13.40 5.18
C LYS A 5 14.99 -12.27 6.22
N THR A 6 16.13 -12.01 6.86
CA THR A 6 16.32 -10.82 7.71
C THR A 6 17.07 -9.75 6.92
N ASP A 7 16.46 -9.29 5.83
CA ASP A 7 17.04 -8.26 4.98
C ASP A 7 16.91 -6.88 5.65
N PRO A 8 18.01 -6.14 5.90
CA PRO A 8 17.94 -4.75 6.37
C PRO A 8 17.08 -3.83 5.47
N ALA A 9 16.85 -4.20 4.21
CA ALA A 9 15.96 -3.50 3.31
C ALA A 9 14.52 -3.42 3.83
N ARG A 10 13.96 -4.47 4.43
CA ARG A 10 12.55 -4.46 4.90
C ARG A 10 12.36 -3.62 6.15
N SER A 11 13.33 -3.64 7.06
CA SER A 11 13.35 -2.72 8.20
C SER A 11 13.39 -1.27 7.75
N THR A 12 14.18 -0.99 6.72
CA THR A 12 14.27 0.34 6.09
C THR A 12 12.95 0.71 5.40
N ALA A 13 12.38 -0.19 4.60
CA ALA A 13 11.10 0.02 3.92
C ALA A 13 9.95 0.26 4.91
N THR A 14 9.90 -0.49 6.01
CA THR A 14 8.94 -0.28 7.10
C THR A 14 9.10 1.11 7.72
N ALA A 15 10.34 1.55 7.99
CA ALA A 15 10.59 2.88 8.53
C ALA A 15 10.17 4.00 7.56
N ILE A 16 10.48 3.85 6.26
CA ILE A 16 10.08 4.80 5.21
C ILE A 16 8.56 4.87 5.12
N LEU A 17 7.86 3.72 5.08
CA LEU A 17 6.41 3.64 5.02
C LEU A 17 5.75 4.38 6.18
N LEU A 18 6.17 4.10 7.42
CA LEU A 18 5.60 4.74 8.62
C LEU A 18 5.92 6.23 8.71
N THR A 19 7.06 6.66 8.16
CA THR A 19 7.39 8.09 8.06
C THR A 19 6.51 8.80 7.04
N ALA A 20 6.22 8.15 5.91
CA ALA A 20 5.39 8.70 4.84
C ALA A 20 3.88 8.64 5.13
N ALA A 21 3.46 7.77 6.05
CA ALA A 21 2.07 7.60 6.48
C ALA A 21 1.93 7.73 8.01
N PRO A 22 2.15 8.91 8.60
CA PRO A 22 2.05 9.11 10.05
C PRO A 22 0.64 8.89 10.60
N TRP A 23 -0.38 8.92 9.73
CA TRP A 23 -1.78 8.60 10.04
C TRP A 23 -2.05 7.09 10.17
N LEU A 24 -1.12 6.22 9.76
CA LEU A 24 -1.27 4.77 9.87
C LEU A 24 -0.85 4.31 11.27
N THR A 25 -1.84 3.99 12.10
CA THR A 25 -1.59 3.45 13.44
C THR A 25 -1.04 2.03 13.37
N VAL A 26 0.22 1.86 13.78
CA VAL A 26 0.90 0.56 13.87
C VAL A 26 1.45 0.37 15.28
N THR A 27 1.01 -0.69 15.95
CA THR A 27 1.53 -1.05 17.28
C THR A 27 2.98 -1.55 17.20
N PRO A 28 3.75 -1.53 18.30
CA PRO A 28 5.11 -2.06 18.30
C PRO A 28 5.20 -3.53 17.83
N ASN A 29 4.22 -4.36 18.20
CA ASN A 29 4.17 -5.77 17.79
C ASN A 29 3.91 -5.93 16.28
N GLN A 30 3.00 -5.13 15.71
CA GLN A 30 2.74 -5.12 14.27
C GLN A 30 3.97 -4.61 13.51
N ARG A 31 4.64 -3.58 14.01
CA ARG A 31 5.88 -3.08 13.42
C ARG A 31 6.97 -4.16 13.41
N ALA A 32 7.17 -4.85 14.53
CA ALA A 32 8.13 -5.95 14.61
C ALA A 32 7.78 -7.08 13.62
N LEU A 33 6.48 -7.40 13.48
CA LEU A 33 6.00 -8.42 12.54
C LEU A 33 6.27 -8.02 11.08
N MET A 34 5.98 -6.77 10.69
CA MET A 34 6.28 -6.25 9.35
C MET A 34 7.79 -6.29 9.04
N GLN A 35 8.64 -6.05 10.04
CA GLN A 35 10.09 -6.14 9.87
C GLN A 35 10.57 -7.59 9.74
N ALA A 36 9.91 -8.54 10.39
CA ALA A 36 10.30 -9.96 10.41
C ALA A 36 9.70 -10.80 9.28
N SER A 37 8.61 -10.38 8.64
CA SER A 37 7.86 -11.16 7.65
C SER A 37 7.53 -10.32 6.42
N ASP A 38 7.92 -10.82 5.23
CA ASP A 38 7.52 -10.26 3.94
C ASP A 38 6.01 -10.26 3.79
N ASP A 39 5.35 -11.39 4.11
CA ASP A 39 3.89 -11.52 4.00
C ASP A 39 3.16 -10.46 4.83
N ALA A 40 3.66 -10.16 6.03
CA ALA A 40 3.06 -9.15 6.90
C ALA A 40 3.25 -7.72 6.36
N PHE A 41 4.42 -7.42 5.78
CA PHE A 41 4.67 -6.13 5.15
C PHE A 41 3.84 -5.98 3.86
N ASP A 42 3.81 -6.99 3.01
CA ASP A 42 3.06 -7.02 1.75
C ASP A 42 1.56 -6.91 1.99
N ALA A 43 1.03 -7.52 3.07
CA ALA A 43 -0.37 -7.36 3.46
C ALA A 43 -0.73 -5.89 3.75
N VAL A 44 0.16 -5.14 4.40
CA VAL A 44 -0.05 -3.70 4.65
C VAL A 44 0.00 -2.91 3.34
N VAL A 45 0.96 -3.19 2.47
CA VAL A 45 1.04 -2.54 1.14
C VAL A 45 -0.19 -2.85 0.30
N ALA A 46 -0.66 -4.10 0.28
CA ALA A 46 -1.86 -4.51 -0.42
C ALA A 46 -3.12 -3.81 0.12
N ALA A 47 -3.24 -3.63 1.44
CA ALA A 47 -4.34 -2.89 2.05
C ALA A 47 -4.32 -1.39 1.65
N LEU A 48 -3.15 -0.77 1.54
CA LEU A 48 -3.00 0.60 1.07
C LEU A 48 -3.39 0.74 -0.41
N ILE A 49 -3.01 -0.22 -1.25
CA ILE A 49 -3.40 -0.28 -2.66
C ILE A 49 -4.92 -0.45 -2.79
N ALA A 50 -5.51 -1.37 -2.03
CA ALA A 50 -6.96 -1.59 -2.01
C ALA A 50 -7.71 -0.32 -1.58
N ARG A 51 -7.17 0.42 -0.60
CA ARG A 51 -7.71 1.71 -0.20
C ARG A 51 -7.61 2.76 -1.30
N ALA A 52 -6.47 2.85 -1.99
CA ALA A 52 -6.33 3.75 -3.14
C ALA A 52 -7.38 3.44 -4.21
N HIS A 53 -7.61 2.15 -4.50
CA HIS A 53 -8.64 1.71 -5.44
C HIS A 53 -10.05 2.11 -4.98
N ALA A 54 -10.38 1.89 -3.70
CA ALA A 54 -11.68 2.27 -3.13
C ALA A 54 -11.94 3.78 -3.17
N LEU A 55 -10.90 4.61 -3.15
CA LEU A 55 -10.97 6.06 -3.30
C LEU A 55 -10.99 6.53 -4.77
N GLY A 56 -10.94 5.61 -5.75
CA GLY A 56 -10.79 5.94 -7.16
C GLY A 56 -9.42 6.53 -7.52
N ALA A 57 -8.44 6.44 -6.63
CA ALA A 57 -7.10 7.02 -6.76
C ALA A 57 -6.09 6.00 -7.32
N THR A 58 -6.46 5.34 -8.42
CA THR A 58 -5.61 4.38 -9.14
C THR A 58 -5.59 4.67 -10.62
N HIS A 59 -4.50 4.32 -11.30
CA HIS A 59 -4.46 4.37 -12.75
C HIS A 59 -5.48 3.40 -13.35
N PRO A 60 -6.28 3.84 -14.36
CA PRO A 60 -7.22 2.96 -15.01
C PRO A 60 -6.48 1.92 -15.84
N VAL A 61 -7.07 0.72 -15.95
CA VAL A 61 -6.59 -0.28 -16.90
C VAL A 61 -6.85 0.23 -18.32
N PRO A 62 -5.85 0.25 -19.22
CA PRO A 62 -6.06 0.64 -20.61
C PRO A 62 -7.15 -0.22 -21.27
N PRO A 63 -8.03 0.35 -22.12
CA PRO A 63 -9.13 -0.40 -22.74
C PRO A 63 -8.70 -1.69 -23.43
N ALA A 64 -7.57 -1.67 -24.14
CA ALA A 64 -7.01 -2.83 -24.84
C ALA A 64 -6.53 -3.96 -23.91
N ALA A 65 -6.34 -3.69 -22.62
CA ALA A 65 -5.86 -4.65 -21.62
C ALA A 65 -6.97 -5.13 -20.67
N LEU A 66 -8.20 -4.62 -20.77
CA LEU A 66 -9.28 -4.91 -19.82
C LEU A 66 -9.56 -6.41 -19.66
N ASP A 67 -9.69 -7.13 -20.78
CA ASP A 67 -9.98 -8.57 -20.74
C ASP A 67 -8.85 -9.38 -20.11
N ARG A 68 -7.61 -8.95 -20.33
CA ARG A 68 -6.43 -9.58 -19.75
C ARG A 68 -6.36 -9.31 -18.25
N ALA A 69 -6.50 -8.05 -17.85
CA ALA A 69 -6.49 -7.64 -16.45
C ALA A 69 -7.60 -8.33 -15.64
N ARG A 70 -8.80 -8.52 -16.21
CA ARG A 70 -9.90 -9.25 -15.58
C ARG A 70 -9.59 -10.73 -15.34
N ARG A 71 -8.90 -11.40 -16.27
CA ARG A 71 -8.53 -12.82 -16.11
C ARG A 71 -7.34 -13.02 -15.19
N GLU A 72 -6.37 -12.13 -15.25
CA GLU A 72 -5.11 -12.27 -14.51
C GLU A 72 -5.15 -11.62 -13.11
N GLY A 73 -6.14 -10.77 -12.82
CA GLY A 73 -6.28 -10.12 -11.51
C GLY A 73 -5.15 -9.13 -11.23
N TRP A 74 -4.87 -8.21 -12.17
CA TRP A 74 -3.78 -7.24 -12.04
C TRP A 74 -3.91 -6.38 -10.78
N ILE A 75 -2.76 -6.07 -10.17
CA ILE A 75 -2.68 -5.18 -9.01
C ILE A 75 -2.92 -3.74 -9.48
N ALA A 76 -3.86 -3.04 -8.84
CA ALA A 76 -4.11 -1.63 -9.13
C ALA A 76 -2.90 -0.77 -8.74
N LEU A 77 -2.51 0.16 -9.60
CA LEU A 77 -1.40 1.07 -9.31
C LEU A 77 -1.95 2.39 -8.74
N PRO A 78 -1.62 2.77 -7.49
CA PRO A 78 -2.04 4.05 -6.93
C PRO A 78 -1.53 5.22 -7.76
N SER A 79 -2.39 6.22 -7.98
CA SER A 79 -2.07 7.48 -8.68
C SER A 79 -1.89 8.67 -7.72
N THR A 80 -1.86 8.40 -6.41
CA THR A 80 -1.78 9.39 -5.33
C THR A 80 -0.67 9.02 -4.34
N PRO A 81 0.00 9.99 -3.70
CA PRO A 81 0.92 9.70 -2.60
C PRO A 81 0.19 9.11 -1.38
N LEU A 82 0.93 8.51 -0.45
CA LEU A 82 0.38 7.94 0.79
C LEU A 82 -0.44 8.94 1.61
N ALA A 83 -0.06 10.22 1.63
CA ALA A 83 -0.84 11.28 2.28
C ALA A 83 -2.26 11.43 1.69
N GLY A 84 -2.47 11.07 0.43
CA GLY A 84 -3.78 11.06 -0.21
C GLY A 84 -4.69 9.93 0.26
N LEU A 85 -4.16 8.95 1.00
CA LEU A 85 -4.92 7.85 1.59
C LEU A 85 -5.32 8.13 3.04
N ASP A 86 -4.88 9.24 3.64
CA ASP A 86 -5.22 9.58 5.02
C ASP A 86 -6.75 9.67 5.21
N PRO A 87 -7.37 8.83 6.07
CA PRO A 87 -8.81 8.86 6.31
C PRO A 87 -9.31 10.12 7.03
N THR A 88 -8.40 10.87 7.66
CA THR A 88 -8.73 12.13 8.34
C THR A 88 -8.66 13.32 7.40
N ARG A 89 -8.09 13.13 6.19
CA ARG A 89 -8.01 14.19 5.19
C ARG A 89 -9.41 14.48 4.63
N PRO A 90 -9.82 15.76 4.55
CA PRO A 90 -11.05 16.12 3.85
C PRO A 90 -10.95 15.67 2.38
N VAL A 91 -11.97 14.94 1.90
CA VAL A 91 -12.15 14.74 0.46
C VAL A 91 -12.52 16.10 -0.11
N ALA A 92 -11.65 16.68 -0.94
CA ALA A 92 -12.01 17.87 -1.70
C ALA A 92 -13.26 17.53 -2.53
N SER A 93 -14.34 18.28 -2.36
CA SER A 93 -15.53 18.14 -3.19
C SER A 93 -15.14 18.21 -4.67
N PRO A 94 -15.72 17.37 -5.54
CA PRO A 94 -15.52 17.55 -6.97
C PRO A 94 -15.99 18.95 -7.38
N PRO A 95 -15.33 19.61 -8.35
CA PRO A 95 -15.86 20.84 -8.93
C PRO A 95 -17.24 20.55 -9.56
N GLU A 96 -18.17 21.48 -9.36
CA GLU A 96 -19.54 21.48 -9.92
C GLU A 96 -19.54 21.44 -11.46
#